data_AF-A0A8X8YWP2-F1
#
_entry.id   AF-A0A8X8YWP2-F1
#
_cell.length_a   1.000
_cell.length_b   1.000
_cell.length_c   1.000
_cell.angle_alpha   90.00
_cell.angle_beta   90.00
_cell.angle_gamma   90.00
#
_symmetry.space_group_name_H-M   'P 1'
#
loop_
_entity.id
_entity.type
_entity.pdbx_description
1 polymer ?
#
loop_
_entity_poly.entity_id
_entity_poly.type
_entity_poly.pdbx_seq_one_letter_code
_entity_poly.pdbx_strand_id
1 'polypeptide(L)'
;MELKNLSARTGRHLQRYNLLGHRQIVGCIPYRYRSPRGASVVDEEDIEVLVITAQRKGKGVLFPKGGWEIDESIEEAALRETVEEAGVVGDVQNKLGKWSFNSKNRETFYEGHMFPLLVKEQLEIWPERDIRQRLWISVREARRMCEYRWMKEALELLVNRLTSQPKTEMVSLPRAAANLALVANA
;
A
#
# COMPACT_ATOMS: atom_id res chain seq x y z
N MET A 1 -8.22 10.70 -11.69
CA MET A 1 -7.94 11.67 -10.61
C MET A 1 -7.21 12.85 -11.22
N GLU A 2 -7.79 14.04 -11.22
CA GLU A 2 -7.03 15.26 -11.54
C GLU A 2 -5.99 15.47 -10.43
N LEU A 3 -4.70 15.46 -10.78
CA LEU A 3 -3.57 15.80 -9.92
C LEU A 3 -3.55 17.32 -9.62
N LYS A 4 -4.64 17.86 -9.09
CA LYS A 4 -4.71 19.26 -8.63
C LYS A 4 -4.46 19.28 -7.12
N ASN A 5 -3.33 19.88 -6.74
CA ASN A 5 -2.71 19.96 -5.41
C ASN A 5 -2.02 18.67 -4.92
N LEU A 6 -0.71 18.58 -5.23
CA LEU A 6 0.24 17.62 -4.66
C LEU A 6 0.59 17.93 -3.19
N SER A 7 -0.35 18.46 -2.41
CA SER A 7 -0.15 18.73 -0.98
C SER A 7 -0.67 17.56 -0.16
N ALA A 8 0.15 17.08 0.78
CA ALA A 8 -0.30 16.09 1.75
C ALA A 8 -1.41 16.69 2.61
N ARG A 9 -2.37 15.87 3.02
CA ARG A 9 -3.44 16.34 3.89
C ARG A 9 -2.86 16.68 5.25
N THR A 10 -3.21 17.85 5.78
CA THR A 10 -2.69 18.32 7.07
C THR A 10 -3.81 18.67 8.05
N GLY A 11 -3.48 18.64 9.34
CA GLY A 11 -4.42 18.90 10.42
C GLY A 11 -5.04 17.62 11.00
N ARG A 12 -5.91 17.80 12.02
CA ARG A 12 -6.56 16.69 12.73
C ARG A 12 -8.07 16.87 12.95
N HIS A 13 -8.65 17.92 12.37
CA HIS A 13 -10.01 18.37 12.63
C HIS A 13 -11.09 17.40 12.13
N LEU A 14 -10.80 16.64 11.08
CA LEU A 14 -11.71 15.62 10.52
C LEU A 14 -11.27 14.19 10.85
N GLN A 15 -10.30 14.00 11.75
CA GLN A 15 -9.82 12.66 12.08
C GLN A 15 -10.85 11.86 12.85
N ARG A 16 -10.94 10.57 12.51
CA ARG A 16 -11.87 9.65 13.13
C ARG A 16 -11.28 9.01 14.40
N TYR A 17 -12.15 8.83 15.39
CA TYR A 17 -11.86 8.14 16.64
C TYR A 17 -12.94 7.07 16.88
N ASN A 18 -12.57 5.90 17.41
CA ASN A 18 -13.57 4.89 17.80
C ASN A 18 -14.19 5.22 19.18
N LEU A 19 -15.12 4.38 19.64
CA LEU A 19 -15.82 4.56 20.92
C LEU A 19 -14.89 4.56 22.15
N LEU A 20 -13.68 4.02 22.02
CA LEU A 20 -12.65 4.02 23.07
C LEU A 20 -11.73 5.24 22.98
N GLY A 21 -12.00 6.19 22.07
CA GLY A 21 -11.15 7.36 21.83
C GLY A 21 -9.87 7.04 21.07
N HIS A 22 -9.76 5.86 20.44
CA HIS A 22 -8.56 5.51 19.66
C HIS A 22 -8.64 6.14 18.28
N ARG A 23 -7.60 6.89 17.91
CA ARG A 23 -7.51 7.47 16.56
C ARG A 23 -7.42 6.35 15.52
N GLN A 24 -8.21 6.47 14.46
CA GLN A 24 -8.25 5.52 13.37
C GLN A 24 -7.15 5.84 12.35
N ILE A 25 -6.32 4.84 12.07
CA ILE A 25 -5.23 4.89 11.10
C ILE A 25 -5.53 3.89 10.00
N VAL A 26 -5.22 4.26 8.76
CA VAL A 26 -5.44 3.42 7.59
C VAL A 26 -4.23 3.49 6.67
N GLY A 27 -3.93 2.39 6.00
CA GLY A 27 -2.84 2.35 5.04
C GLY A 27 -2.89 1.13 4.13
N CYS A 28 -1.92 1.06 3.22
CA CYS A 28 -1.75 -0.06 2.31
C CYS A 28 -0.41 -0.75 2.52
N ILE A 29 -0.33 -2.02 2.14
CA ILE A 29 0.93 -2.69 1.79
C ILE A 29 0.99 -2.70 0.26
N PRO A 30 1.68 -1.74 -0.37
CA PRO A 30 1.81 -1.72 -1.82
C PRO A 30 2.74 -2.85 -2.23
N TYR A 31 2.35 -3.61 -3.24
CA TYR A 31 3.13 -4.74 -3.74
C TYR A 31 3.12 -4.80 -5.26
N ARG A 32 4.11 -5.50 -5.81
CA ARG A 32 4.20 -5.86 -7.22
C ARG A 32 4.86 -7.22 -7.38
N TYR A 33 4.71 -7.81 -8.56
CA TYR A 33 5.43 -9.03 -8.91
C TYR A 33 6.73 -8.69 -9.62
N ARG A 34 7.84 -9.34 -9.23
CA ARG A 34 9.19 -9.07 -9.80
C ARG A 34 9.28 -9.40 -11.29
N SER A 35 8.55 -10.42 -11.75
CA SER A 35 8.34 -10.77 -13.16
C SER A 35 7.31 -11.91 -13.21
N PRO A 36 6.49 -12.05 -14.26
CA PRO A 36 5.67 -13.24 -14.43
C PRO A 36 6.57 -14.44 -14.76
N ARG A 37 7.20 -15.06 -13.76
CA ARG A 37 7.72 -16.43 -13.93
C ARG A 37 6.53 -17.30 -14.35
N GLY A 38 6.66 -18.11 -15.39
CA GLY A 38 5.60 -18.98 -15.93
C GLY A 38 5.09 -20.06 -14.97
N ALA A 39 5.31 -19.90 -13.66
CA ALA A 39 4.80 -20.76 -12.61
C ALA A 39 3.30 -20.50 -12.38
N SER A 40 2.55 -21.57 -12.17
CA SER A 40 1.11 -21.56 -11.87
C SER A 40 0.78 -21.10 -10.45
N VAL A 41 1.79 -20.95 -9.59
CA VAL A 41 1.69 -20.54 -8.18
C VAL A 41 2.69 -19.41 -7.96
N VAL A 42 2.27 -18.40 -7.19
CA VAL A 42 3.13 -17.29 -6.77
C VAL A 42 3.97 -17.74 -5.58
N ASP A 43 5.29 -17.69 -5.70
CA ASP A 43 6.20 -17.82 -4.57
C ASP A 43 6.32 -16.46 -3.87
N GLU A 44 6.64 -16.46 -2.58
CA GLU A 44 6.99 -15.24 -1.85
C GLU A 44 8.15 -14.49 -2.52
N GLU A 45 9.11 -15.20 -3.09
CA GLU A 45 10.26 -14.62 -3.81
C GLU A 45 9.85 -13.90 -5.12
N ASP A 46 8.60 -14.08 -5.58
CA ASP A 46 8.02 -13.34 -6.70
C ASP A 46 7.45 -11.98 -6.27
N ILE A 47 7.34 -11.71 -4.97
CA ILE A 47 6.66 -10.54 -4.42
C ILE A 47 7.69 -9.51 -3.93
N GLU A 48 7.52 -8.28 -4.40
CA GLU A 48 8.17 -7.11 -3.81
C GLU A 48 7.12 -6.24 -3.15
N VAL A 49 7.46 -5.69 -1.99
CA VAL A 49 6.62 -4.72 -1.28
C VAL A 49 7.32 -3.37 -1.22
N LEU A 50 6.52 -2.31 -1.22
CA LEU A 50 7.02 -0.96 -1.03
C LEU A 50 6.91 -0.58 0.44
N VAL A 51 8.01 -0.10 0.98
CA VAL A 51 8.08 0.55 2.29
C VAL A 51 8.58 1.98 2.15
N ILE A 52 8.31 2.80 3.16
CA ILE A 52 8.81 4.16 3.27
C ILE A 52 9.67 4.32 4.52
N THR A 53 10.65 5.22 4.48
CA THR A 53 11.41 5.60 5.67
C THR A 53 10.51 6.29 6.68
N ALA A 54 10.73 6.05 7.97
CA ALA A 54 10.10 6.86 9.01
C ALA A 54 10.57 8.33 8.94
N GLN A 55 9.65 9.29 9.14
CA GLN A 55 9.99 10.73 9.18
C GLN A 55 11.07 11.05 10.23
N ARG A 56 11.10 10.30 11.35
CA ARG A 56 12.16 10.42 12.35
C ARG A 56 13.31 9.48 12.00
N LYS A 57 14.52 10.05 11.83
CA LYS A 57 15.76 9.29 11.57
C LYS A 57 15.94 8.14 12.58
N GLY A 58 16.39 6.99 12.08
CA GLY A 58 16.69 5.81 12.90
C GLY A 58 15.48 5.00 13.36
N LYS A 59 14.29 5.19 12.78
CA LYS A 59 13.07 4.43 13.11
C LYS A 59 12.68 3.41 12.05
N GLY A 60 13.66 2.97 11.26
CA GLY A 60 13.48 1.95 10.23
C GLY A 60 12.52 2.37 9.11
N VAL A 61 11.85 1.37 8.56
CA VAL A 61 10.89 1.50 7.48
C VAL A 61 9.50 1.05 7.94
N LEU A 62 8.47 1.54 7.26
CA LEU A 62 7.08 1.21 7.51
C LEU A 62 6.29 1.15 6.21
N PHE A 63 5.10 0.56 6.27
CA PHE A 63 4.11 0.67 5.21
C PHE A 63 3.40 2.04 5.25
N PRO A 64 3.06 2.62 4.09
CA PRO A 64 2.39 3.92 4.01
C PRO A 64 1.03 3.87 4.69
N LYS A 65 0.74 4.87 5.52
CA LYS A 65 -0.47 4.96 6.34
C LYS A 65 -0.62 6.34 6.97
N GLY A 66 -1.85 6.75 7.22
CA GLY A 66 -2.13 7.94 8.03
C GLY A 66 -3.56 7.99 8.55
N GLY A 67 -4.07 9.20 8.74
CA GLY A 67 -5.35 9.38 9.44
C GLY A 67 -6.51 9.03 8.53
N TRP A 68 -7.47 8.24 9.03
CA TRP A 68 -8.76 8.10 8.36
C TRP A 68 -9.67 9.27 8.76
N GLU A 69 -10.13 10.03 7.77
CA GLU A 69 -10.97 11.20 8.00
C GLU A 69 -12.48 10.90 7.82
N ILE A 70 -13.34 11.81 8.26
CA ILE A 70 -14.80 11.59 8.27
C ILE A 70 -15.48 11.79 6.91
N ASP A 71 -14.83 12.48 5.98
CA ASP A 71 -15.33 12.87 4.67
C ASP A 71 -14.90 11.92 3.53
N GLU A 72 -14.34 10.76 3.89
CA GLU A 72 -13.85 9.74 2.96
C GLU A 72 -14.18 8.33 3.46
N SER A 73 -14.35 7.41 2.51
CA SER A 73 -14.34 5.97 2.80
C SER A 73 -12.97 5.52 3.30
N ILE A 74 -12.92 4.33 3.90
CA ILE A 74 -11.67 3.78 4.40
C ILE A 74 -10.71 3.40 3.25
N GLU A 75 -11.25 2.96 2.11
CA GLU A 75 -10.50 2.66 0.90
C GLU A 75 -9.93 3.93 0.25
N GLU A 76 -10.72 4.99 0.14
CA GLU A 76 -10.26 6.31 -0.35
C GLU A 76 -9.13 6.86 0.52
N ALA A 77 -9.28 6.76 1.84
CA ALA A 77 -8.24 7.14 2.79
C ALA A 77 -6.96 6.32 2.61
N ALA A 78 -7.08 4.99 2.46
CA ALA A 78 -5.93 4.10 2.25
C ALA A 78 -5.15 4.48 0.96
N LEU A 79 -5.88 4.74 -0.12
CA LEU A 79 -5.33 5.17 -1.40
C LEU A 79 -4.66 6.54 -1.29
N ARG A 80 -5.35 7.52 -0.70
CA ARG A 80 -4.83 8.88 -0.49
C ARG A 80 -3.52 8.85 0.29
N GLU A 81 -3.49 8.21 1.46
CA GLU A 81 -2.29 8.10 2.31
C GLU A 81 -1.13 7.40 1.58
N THR A 82 -1.44 6.40 0.75
CA THR A 82 -0.43 5.71 -0.07
C THR A 82 0.16 6.61 -1.15
N VAL A 83 -0.65 7.44 -1.80
CA VAL A 83 -0.16 8.44 -2.75
C VAL A 83 0.65 9.51 -2.04
N GLU A 84 0.17 10.02 -0.91
CA GLU A 84 0.82 11.08 -0.15
C GLU A 84 2.21 10.66 0.37
N GLU A 85 2.30 9.49 1.03
CA GLU A 85 3.54 9.06 1.67
C GLU A 85 4.51 8.33 0.72
N ALA A 86 4.01 7.59 -0.28
CA ALA A 86 4.81 6.71 -1.14
C ALA A 86 4.77 7.06 -2.64
N GLY A 87 3.80 7.85 -3.09
CA GLY A 87 3.67 8.23 -4.50
C GLY A 87 3.39 7.05 -5.41
N VAL A 88 2.57 6.09 -4.99
CA VAL A 88 2.14 4.97 -5.83
C VAL A 88 0.62 4.87 -5.91
N VAL A 89 0.13 4.48 -7.07
CA VAL A 89 -1.29 4.28 -7.37
C VAL A 89 -1.50 2.84 -7.83
N GLY A 90 -2.63 2.24 -7.48
CA GLY A 90 -2.90 0.85 -7.83
C GLY A 90 -4.28 0.38 -7.42
N ASP A 91 -4.52 -0.92 -7.58
CA ASP A 91 -5.77 -1.55 -7.22
C ASP A 91 -5.75 -1.93 -5.73
N VAL A 92 -6.58 -1.26 -4.94
CA VAL A 92 -6.81 -1.64 -3.54
C VAL A 92 -7.68 -2.90 -3.48
N GLN A 93 -7.27 -3.87 -2.67
CA GLN A 93 -7.99 -5.13 -2.51
C GLN A 93 -8.67 -5.20 -1.14
N ASN A 94 -9.44 -6.26 -0.91
CA ASN A 94 -10.12 -6.50 0.37
C ASN A 94 -9.18 -6.35 1.57
N LYS A 95 -9.69 -5.76 2.66
CA LYS A 95 -8.93 -5.50 3.90
C LYS A 95 -8.16 -6.74 4.37
N LEU A 96 -6.91 -6.55 4.82
CA LEU A 96 -6.10 -7.60 5.43
C LEU A 96 -6.56 -7.87 6.86
N GLY A 97 -6.75 -6.80 7.63
CA GLY A 97 -7.15 -6.90 9.02
C GLY A 97 -7.25 -5.54 9.69
N LYS A 98 -7.47 -5.60 11.00
CA LYS A 98 -7.42 -4.44 11.90
C LYS A 98 -6.59 -4.79 13.14
N TRP A 99 -5.84 -3.82 13.65
CA TRP A 99 -4.97 -4.01 14.81
C TRP A 99 -5.10 -2.84 15.78
N SER A 100 -5.15 -3.14 17.07
CA SER A 100 -4.95 -2.12 18.11
C SER A 100 -3.47 -2.02 18.46
N PHE A 101 -2.91 -0.81 18.45
CA PHE A 101 -1.51 -0.60 18.79
C PHE A 101 -1.28 0.72 19.50
N ASN A 102 -0.22 0.77 20.29
CA ASN A 102 0.13 1.95 21.06
C ASN A 102 0.94 2.97 20.25
N SER A 103 0.76 4.23 20.59
CA SER A 103 1.71 5.29 20.31
C SER A 103 3.06 4.97 20.95
N LYS A 104 4.11 5.64 20.45
CA LYS A 104 5.47 5.43 20.94
C LYS A 104 5.63 5.73 22.45
N ASN A 105 4.88 6.69 22.98
CA ASN A 105 4.81 7.02 24.41
C ASN A 105 3.84 6.14 25.21
N ARG A 106 3.14 5.19 24.58
CA ARG A 106 2.12 4.31 25.21
C ARG A 106 0.93 5.04 25.86
N GLU A 107 0.79 6.34 25.61
CA GLU A 107 -0.29 7.17 26.14
C GLU A 107 -1.50 7.23 25.23
N THR A 108 -1.37 6.82 23.96
CA THR A 108 -2.46 6.87 22.98
C THR A 108 -2.58 5.56 22.26
N PHE A 109 -3.79 5.04 22.15
CA PHE A 109 -4.09 3.84 21.38
C PHE A 109 -4.58 4.24 19.99
N TYR A 110 -4.17 3.46 19.00
CA TYR A 110 -4.60 3.56 17.61
C TYR A 110 -5.28 2.28 17.20
N GLU A 111 -6.20 2.40 16.25
CA GLU A 111 -6.72 1.26 15.49
C GLU A 111 -6.26 1.40 14.04
N GLY A 112 -5.43 0.46 13.59
CA GLY A 112 -4.90 0.43 12.23
C GLY A 112 -5.69 -0.52 11.34
N HIS A 113 -6.04 -0.08 10.15
CA HIS A 113 -6.61 -0.92 9.09
C HIS A 113 -5.65 -0.98 7.91
N MET A 114 -5.31 -2.17 7.43
CA MET A 114 -4.38 -2.34 6.31
C MET A 114 -5.04 -3.06 5.14
N PHE A 115 -4.71 -2.61 3.94
CA PHE A 115 -5.20 -3.16 2.68
C PHE A 115 -4.02 -3.57 1.79
N PRO A 116 -4.13 -4.62 0.95
CA PRO A 116 -3.19 -4.81 -0.15
C PRO A 116 -3.40 -3.73 -1.20
N LEU A 117 -2.33 -3.31 -1.84
CA LEU A 117 -2.43 -2.47 -3.04
C LEU A 117 -1.52 -3.01 -4.15
N LEU A 118 -2.12 -3.52 -5.22
CA LEU A 118 -1.36 -3.94 -6.40
C LEU A 118 -0.96 -2.69 -7.20
N VAL A 119 0.31 -2.31 -7.12
CA VAL A 119 0.81 -1.08 -7.75
C VAL A 119 0.70 -1.18 -9.27
N LYS A 120 0.11 -0.14 -9.87
CA LYS A 120 0.02 0.06 -11.33
C LYS A 120 0.93 1.18 -11.81
N GLU A 121 1.10 2.20 -10.99
CA GLU A 121 1.85 3.39 -11.33
C GLU A 121 2.69 3.87 -10.13
N GLN A 122 3.90 4.35 -10.43
CA GLN A 122 4.76 5.02 -9.47
C GLN A 122 5.04 6.44 -9.96
N LEU A 123 4.59 7.42 -9.18
CA LEU A 123 4.69 8.84 -9.50
C LEU A 123 6.12 9.34 -9.32
N GLU A 124 6.59 10.20 -10.23
CA GLU A 124 7.88 10.88 -10.10
C GLU A 124 7.85 11.96 -9.01
N ILE A 125 6.71 12.66 -8.90
CA ILE A 125 6.48 13.71 -7.92
C ILE A 125 5.30 13.30 -7.04
N TRP A 126 5.49 13.34 -5.72
CA TRP A 126 4.44 13.05 -4.76
C TRP A 126 4.59 13.91 -3.50
N PRO A 127 3.53 14.03 -2.68
CA PRO A 127 3.46 15.02 -1.60
C PRO A 127 4.57 14.95 -0.54
N GLU A 128 4.90 13.77 -0.03
CA GLU A 128 5.93 13.62 1.03
C GLU A 128 7.34 13.31 0.49
N ARG A 129 7.62 13.48 -0.81
CA ARG A 129 8.90 13.05 -1.41
C ARG A 129 10.16 13.59 -0.76
N ASP A 130 10.07 14.79 -0.20
CA ASP A 130 11.21 15.49 0.41
C ASP A 130 11.46 15.03 1.86
N ILE A 131 10.51 14.30 2.46
CA ILE A 131 10.59 13.82 3.86
C ILE A 131 10.48 12.29 3.99
N ARG A 132 10.12 11.59 2.91
CA ARG A 132 10.05 10.12 2.81
C ARG A 132 10.85 9.62 1.63
N GLN A 133 11.63 8.56 1.85
CA GLN A 133 12.17 7.75 0.77
C GLN A 133 11.33 6.47 0.66
N ARG A 134 10.96 6.10 -0.57
CA ARG A 134 10.33 4.81 -0.88
C ARG A 134 11.36 3.78 -1.28
N LEU A 135 11.17 2.54 -0.85
CA LEU A 135 12.06 1.42 -1.12
C LEU A 135 11.21 0.22 -1.54
N TRP A 136 11.51 -0.34 -2.71
CA TRP A 136 11.04 -1.66 -3.09
C TRP A 136 11.99 -2.70 -2.51
N ILE A 137 11.47 -3.59 -1.69
CA ILE A 137 12.25 -4.63 -1.01
C ILE A 137 11.53 -5.97 -1.09
N SER A 138 12.28 -7.07 -0.94
CA SER A 138 11.68 -8.40 -0.83
C SER A 138 10.82 -8.51 0.44
N VAL A 139 9.86 -9.44 0.44
CA VAL A 139 9.09 -9.78 1.64
C VAL A 139 10.00 -10.15 2.80
N ARG A 140 11.05 -10.96 2.55
CA ARG A 140 12.05 -11.35 3.54
C ARG A 140 12.75 -10.14 4.18
N GLU A 141 13.14 -9.16 3.37
CA GLU A 141 13.73 -7.92 3.89
C GLU A 141 12.72 -7.09 4.68
N ALA A 142 11.48 -6.98 4.21
CA ALA A 142 10.42 -6.26 4.91
C ALA A 142 10.16 -6.86 6.30
N ARG A 143 10.15 -8.19 6.44
CA ARG A 143 10.05 -8.88 7.75
C ARG A 143 11.18 -8.53 8.70
N ARG A 144 12.40 -8.35 8.18
CA ARG A 144 13.58 -8.00 8.97
C ARG A 144 13.57 -6.53 9.39
N MET A 145 13.17 -5.63 8.48
CA MET A 145 13.29 -4.19 8.66
C MET A 145 12.09 -3.53 9.35
N CYS A 146 10.88 -4.08 9.22
CA CYS A 146 9.72 -3.59 9.98
C CYS A 146 9.90 -3.90 11.46
N GLU A 147 9.81 -2.91 12.34
CA GLU A 147 9.97 -3.13 13.79
C GLU A 147 8.65 -3.49 14.49
N TYR A 148 7.52 -3.05 13.93
CA TYR A 148 6.22 -3.19 14.57
C TYR A 148 5.60 -4.56 14.30
N ARG A 149 5.32 -5.31 15.39
CA ARG A 149 4.70 -6.64 15.32
C ARG A 149 3.44 -6.66 14.46
N TRP A 150 2.53 -5.71 14.65
CA TRP A 150 1.27 -5.65 13.90
C TRP A 150 1.47 -5.45 12.38
N MET A 151 2.53 -4.75 11.96
CA MET A 151 2.87 -4.58 10.54
C MET A 151 3.42 -5.89 9.96
N LYS A 152 4.21 -6.65 10.74
CA LYS A 152 4.66 -7.99 10.31
C LYS A 152 3.47 -8.93 10.16
N GLU A 153 2.54 -8.92 11.10
CA GLU A 153 1.30 -9.71 11.01
C GLU A 153 0.49 -9.34 9.77
N ALA A 154 0.36 -8.04 9.45
CA ALA A 154 -0.29 -7.59 8.22
C ALA A 154 0.44 -8.07 6.95
N LEU A 155 1.79 -8.05 6.95
CA LEU A 155 2.61 -8.58 5.87
C LEU A 155 2.41 -10.10 5.69
N GLU A 156 2.36 -10.87 6.77
CA GLU A 156 2.11 -12.32 6.68
C GLU A 156 0.72 -12.62 6.09
N LEU A 157 -0.31 -11.86 6.47
CA LEU A 157 -1.64 -12.01 5.89
C LEU A 157 -1.64 -11.72 4.39
N LEU A 158 -0.85 -10.73 3.94
CA LEU A 158 -0.69 -10.45 2.51
C LEU A 158 -0.01 -11.63 1.82
N VAL A 159 1.13 -12.08 2.32
CA VAL A 159 1.92 -13.16 1.72
C VAL A 159 1.07 -14.42 1.62
N ASN A 160 0.44 -14.84 2.72
CA ASN A 160 -0.44 -16.02 2.74
C ASN A 160 -1.57 -15.91 1.71
N ARG A 161 -2.17 -14.73 1.57
CA ARG A 161 -3.23 -14.51 0.56
C ARG A 161 -2.70 -14.65 -0.86
N LEU A 162 -1.52 -14.09 -1.15
CA LEU A 162 -0.95 -14.09 -2.50
C LEU A 162 -0.35 -15.44 -2.89
N THR A 163 0.18 -16.21 -1.95
CA THR A 163 0.79 -17.53 -2.21
C THR A 163 -0.21 -18.69 -2.18
N SER A 164 -1.37 -18.51 -1.53
CA SER A 164 -2.45 -19.51 -1.51
C SER A 164 -3.35 -19.46 -2.75
N GLN A 165 -3.26 -18.41 -3.57
CA GLN A 165 -4.07 -18.28 -4.78
C GLN A 165 -3.33 -18.90 -5.99
N PRO A 166 -3.95 -19.84 -6.72
CA PRO A 166 -3.43 -20.24 -8.03
C PRO A 166 -3.48 -19.04 -8.99
N LYS A 167 -2.51 -18.96 -9.91
CA LYS A 167 -2.32 -17.85 -10.86
C LYS A 167 -3.37 -17.81 -11.98
N THR A 168 -4.63 -18.05 -11.64
CA THR A 168 -5.77 -18.04 -12.55
C THR A 168 -6.51 -16.72 -12.34
N GLU A 169 -6.05 -15.67 -13.03
CA GLU A 169 -6.74 -14.39 -13.37
C GLU A 169 -5.77 -13.20 -13.46
N MET A 170 -4.68 -13.34 -14.22
CA MET A 170 -3.84 -12.19 -14.63
C MET A 170 -3.65 -12.08 -16.15
N VAL A 171 -4.41 -12.84 -16.94
CA VAL A 171 -4.45 -12.73 -18.41
C VAL A 171 -5.89 -12.58 -18.89
N SER A 172 -6.47 -11.40 -18.70
CA SER A 172 -7.64 -10.95 -19.47
C SER A 172 -7.79 -9.43 -19.46
N LEU A 173 -6.76 -8.72 -19.91
CA LEU A 173 -7.01 -7.50 -20.67
C LEU A 173 -7.19 -7.93 -22.14
N PRO A 174 -8.30 -7.60 -22.82
CA PRO A 174 -8.49 -7.99 -24.20
C PRO A 174 -7.36 -7.42 -25.07
N ARG A 175 -6.76 -8.28 -25.92
CA ARG A 175 -5.80 -7.90 -26.97
C ARG A 175 -6.49 -7.11 -28.09
N ALA A 176 -7.29 -6.10 -27.76
CA ALA A 176 -7.90 -5.18 -28.71
C ALA A 176 -7.04 -3.92 -28.84
N ALA A 177 -5.77 -4.07 -29.25
CA ALA A 177 -4.94 -2.93 -29.66
C ALA A 177 -3.68 -3.32 -30.50
N ALA A 178 -3.54 -4.58 -30.96
CA ALA A 178 -2.28 -5.00 -31.61
C ALA A 178 -2.43 -5.53 -33.04
N ASN A 179 -3.63 -5.55 -33.63
CA ASN A 179 -3.80 -5.93 -35.04
C ASN A 179 -4.79 -4.98 -35.72
N LEU A 180 -4.33 -3.76 -36.03
CA LEU A 180 -4.93 -2.95 -37.09
C LEU A 180 -3.83 -2.11 -37.78
N ALA A 181 -2.82 -2.82 -38.29
CA ALA A 181 -1.87 -2.27 -39.26
C ALA A 181 -1.40 -3.36 -40.22
N LEU A 182 -2.35 -4.17 -40.73
CA LEU A 182 -2.06 -5.07 -41.85
C LEU A 182 -3.33 -5.46 -42.62
N VAL A 183 -4.21 -4.51 -42.88
CA VAL A 183 -5.19 -4.56 -43.98
C VAL A 183 -5.78 -3.15 -44.14
N ALA A 184 -5.07 -2.33 -44.91
CA ALA A 184 -5.67 -1.23 -45.64
C ALA A 184 -4.85 -1.05 -46.93
N ASN A 185 -5.38 -1.67 -47.99
CA ASN A 185 -5.25 -1.29 -49.41
C ASN A 185 -3.90 -1.59 -50.08
N ALA A 186 -3.73 -2.54 -51.01
CA ALA A 186 -4.63 -2.98 -52.10
C ALA A 186 -5.20 -1.83 -52.93
#